data_AF-A0AAW9QK12-F1
#
_entry.id   AF-A0AAW9QK12-F1
#
_cell.length_a   1.000
_cell.length_b   1.000
_cell.length_c   1.000
_cell.angle_alpha   90.00
_cell.angle_beta   90.00
_cell.angle_gamma   90.00
#
_symmetry.space_group_name_H-M   'P 1'
#
loop_
_entity.id
_entity.type
_entity.pdbx_description
1 polymer ?
#
loop_
_entity_poly.entity_id
_entity_poly.type
_entity_poly.pdbx_seq_one_letter_code
_entity_poly.pdbx_strand_id
1 'polypeptide(L)'
;MNQIITARETPNSFSLYWTTPAGREVPNSRITIDFNPVIRASGLERDFVIVHYQARPLFLRKFGVVAGGEYFSVDTIEAITPYRSIRVNETNLIYPPNAVMIHPLSRVEVEGDVARILPLLK
;
A
#
# COMPACT_ATOMS: atom_id res chain seq x y z
N MET A 1 -0.76 -17.87 8.43
CA MET A 1 -0.53 -18.33 7.05
C MET A 1 0.36 -17.27 6.42
N ASN A 2 1.59 -17.61 6.05
CA ASN A 2 2.59 -16.62 5.63
C ASN A 2 2.60 -16.59 4.10
N GLN A 3 2.35 -15.41 3.52
CA GLN A 3 2.37 -15.21 2.07
C GLN A 3 3.63 -14.43 1.70
N ILE A 4 4.45 -15.00 0.81
CA ILE A 4 5.62 -14.34 0.20
C ILE A 4 5.24 -13.96 -1.22
N ILE A 5 5.32 -12.67 -1.56
CA ILE A 5 4.79 -12.14 -2.83
C ILE A 5 5.95 -11.55 -3.63
N THR A 6 6.09 -12.03 -4.86
CA THR A 6 7.11 -11.58 -5.83
C THR A 6 6.45 -11.27 -7.17
N ALA A 7 7.08 -10.36 -7.93
CA ALA A 7 6.46 -9.50 -8.94
C ALA A 7 5.59 -10.17 -10.02
N ARG A 8 4.47 -9.52 -10.35
CA ARG A 8 3.66 -9.70 -11.58
C ARG A 8 3.28 -8.33 -12.14
N GLU A 9 2.96 -8.23 -13.44
CA GLU A 9 2.33 -7.03 -14.01
C GLU A 9 1.13 -6.62 -13.14
N THR A 10 1.19 -5.40 -12.64
CA THR A 10 0.54 -5.03 -11.38
C THR A 10 -0.67 -4.14 -11.68
N PRO A 11 -1.93 -4.56 -11.44
CA PRO A 11 -2.99 -3.59 -11.24
C PRO A 11 -2.60 -2.74 -10.01
N ASN A 12 -2.29 -1.47 -10.24
CA ASN A 12 -1.86 -0.52 -9.20
C ASN A 12 -3.01 0.39 -8.73
N SER A 13 -4.24 0.05 -9.11
CA SER A 13 -5.45 0.75 -8.72
C SER A 13 -6.35 -0.21 -7.96
N PHE A 14 -6.78 0.18 -6.76
CA PHE A 14 -7.51 -0.70 -5.86
C PHE A 14 -8.80 -0.02 -5.40
N SER A 15 -9.92 -0.73 -5.52
CA SER A 15 -11.18 -0.34 -4.89
C SER A 15 -11.21 -0.88 -3.47
N LEU A 16 -11.25 0.03 -2.50
CA LEU A 16 -11.27 -0.27 -1.08
C LEU A 16 -12.62 0.12 -0.50
N TYR A 17 -13.04 -0.56 0.54
CA TYR A 17 -14.21 -0.23 1.34
C TYR A 17 -13.88 -0.49 2.81
N TRP A 18 -14.60 0.15 3.72
CA TRP A 18 -14.40 -0.06 5.16
C TRP A 18 -15.34 -1.15 5.66
N THR A 19 -14.84 -1.95 6.59
CA THR A 19 -15.65 -2.94 7.31
C THR A 19 -15.72 -2.58 8.78
N THR A 20 -16.88 -2.79 9.37
CA THR A 20 -17.10 -2.75 10.82
C THR A 20 -16.41 -3.94 11.50
N PRO A 21 -16.20 -3.91 12.84
CA PRO A 21 -15.67 -5.07 13.56
C PRO A 21 -16.50 -6.35 13.39
N ALA A 22 -17.80 -6.23 13.08
CA ALA A 22 -18.70 -7.34 12.77
C ALA A 22 -18.62 -7.81 11.30
N GLY A 23 -17.67 -7.30 10.51
CA GLY A 23 -17.44 -7.70 9.11
C GLY A 23 -18.39 -7.06 8.09
N ARG A 24 -19.25 -6.11 8.48
CA ARG A 24 -20.18 -5.44 7.55
C ARG A 24 -19.54 -4.23 6.87
N GLU A 25 -19.77 -4.05 5.57
CA GLU A 25 -19.35 -2.84 4.83
C GLU A 25 -20.01 -1.58 5.40
N VAL A 26 -19.22 -0.51 5.55
CA VAL A 26 -19.72 0.82 5.94
C VAL A 26 -20.30 1.50 4.70
N PRO A 27 -21.55 1.99 4.72
CA PRO A 27 -22.14 2.67 3.57
C PRO A 27 -21.31 3.87 3.10
N ASN A 28 -21.24 4.08 1.78
CA ASN A 28 -20.51 5.18 1.14
C ASN A 28 -19.01 5.25 1.50
N SER A 29 -18.40 4.15 1.94
CA SER A 29 -16.97 4.07 2.28
C SER A 29 -16.07 3.70 1.11
N ARG A 30 -16.64 3.43 -0.07
CA ARG A 30 -15.90 2.95 -1.21
C ARG A 30 -15.00 4.04 -1.78
N ILE A 31 -13.72 3.75 -1.89
CA ILE A 31 -12.71 4.64 -2.47
C ILE A 31 -11.86 3.86 -3.47
N THR A 32 -11.52 4.48 -4.60
CA THR A 32 -10.51 3.94 -5.51
C THR A 32 -9.21 4.69 -5.27
N ILE A 33 -8.14 3.93 -5.02
CA ILE A 33 -6.80 4.49 -4.85
C ILE A 33 -5.94 4.03 -6.02
N ASP A 34 -5.35 4.98 -6.74
CA ASP A 34 -4.46 4.71 -7.87
C ASP A 34 -3.02 5.10 -7.54
N PHE A 35 -2.13 4.10 -7.50
CA PHE A 35 -0.70 4.25 -7.25
C PHE A 35 0.11 4.50 -8.52
N ASN A 36 -0.47 4.38 -9.72
CA ASN A 36 0.26 4.61 -10.97
C ASN A 36 0.95 5.98 -11.08
N PRO A 37 0.35 7.10 -10.61
CA PRO A 37 1.04 8.39 -10.59
C PRO A 37 2.28 8.37 -9.67
N VAL A 38 2.18 7.72 -8.50
CA VAL A 38 3.29 7.58 -7.54
C VAL A 38 4.41 6.73 -8.13
N ILE A 39 4.07 5.58 -8.72
CA ILE A 39 5.01 4.65 -9.34
C ILE A 39 5.78 5.33 -10.47
N ARG A 40 5.06 6.01 -11.38
CA ARG A 40 5.66 6.74 -12.51
C ARG A 40 6.56 7.87 -12.04
N ALA A 41 6.09 8.73 -11.15
CA ALA A 41 6.87 9.85 -10.62
C ALA A 41 8.12 9.37 -9.87
N SER A 42 8.07 8.17 -9.31
CA SER A 42 9.17 7.57 -8.55
C SER A 42 10.16 6.78 -9.42
N GLY A 43 9.87 6.54 -10.70
CA GLY A 43 10.69 5.68 -11.55
C GLY A 43 10.76 4.23 -11.03
N LEU A 44 9.68 3.74 -10.42
CA LEU A 44 9.60 2.36 -9.95
C LEU A 44 9.17 1.45 -11.11
N GLU A 45 9.94 0.40 -11.37
CA GLU A 45 9.66 -0.55 -12.46
C GLU A 45 9.24 -1.93 -11.95
N ARG A 46 9.93 -2.42 -10.93
CA ARG A 46 9.71 -3.71 -10.28
C ARG A 46 10.22 -3.66 -8.86
N ASP A 47 9.90 -4.69 -8.08
CA ASP A 47 10.61 -4.97 -6.84
C ASP A 47 10.56 -3.82 -5.84
N PHE A 48 9.35 -3.36 -5.54
CA PHE A 48 9.12 -2.26 -4.62
C PHE A 48 7.93 -2.56 -3.71
N VAL A 49 7.95 -1.92 -2.54
CA VAL A 49 6.81 -1.88 -1.62
C VAL A 49 6.41 -0.42 -1.43
N ILE A 50 5.12 -0.12 -1.58
CA ILE A 50 4.56 1.19 -1.23
C ILE A 50 3.69 1.01 0.00
N VAL A 51 3.97 1.77 1.04
CA VAL A 51 3.13 1.88 2.23
C VAL A 51 2.43 3.22 2.19
N HIS A 52 1.15 3.25 2.57
CA HIS A 52 0.43 4.51 2.77
C HIS A 52 -0.48 4.42 3.99
N TYR A 53 -0.79 5.58 4.55
CA TYR A 53 -1.72 5.67 5.66
C TYR A 53 -3.16 5.75 5.16
N GLN A 54 -4.02 4.82 5.56
CA GLN A 54 -5.42 4.87 5.20
C GLN A 54 -6.15 5.87 6.12
N ALA A 55 -6.57 7.00 5.55
CA ALA A 55 -7.39 8.01 6.25
C ALA A 55 -8.79 7.45 6.56
N ARG A 56 -8.88 6.65 7.62
CA ARG A 56 -10.11 6.05 8.16
C ARG A 56 -10.51 6.72 9.49
N PRO A 57 -11.76 6.55 9.96
CA PRO A 57 -12.15 6.87 11.33
C PRO A 57 -11.16 6.26 12.34
N LEU A 58 -10.95 6.93 13.49
CA LEU A 58 -9.85 6.64 14.43
C LEU A 58 -9.65 5.14 14.72
N PHE A 59 -10.74 4.41 14.94
CA PHE A 59 -10.73 3.00 15.35
C PHE A 59 -10.66 1.99 14.19
N LEU A 60 -10.62 2.46 12.95
CA LEU A 60 -10.56 1.62 11.75
C LEU A 60 -9.26 1.84 10.95
N ARG A 61 -8.37 2.73 11.42
CA ARG A 61 -7.12 3.09 10.77
C ARG A 61 -6.21 1.88 10.63
N LYS A 62 -5.79 1.63 9.40
CA LYS A 62 -4.79 0.63 9.02
C LYS A 62 -3.79 1.26 8.06
N PHE A 63 -2.65 0.61 7.88
CA PHE A 63 -1.74 0.88 6.79
C PHE A 63 -2.16 0.09 5.56
N GLY A 64 -2.07 0.73 4.40
CA GLY A 64 -2.17 0.07 3.12
C GLY A 64 -0.79 -0.29 2.61
N VAL A 65 -0.58 -1.53 2.20
CA VAL A 65 0.69 -2.00 1.62
C VAL A 65 0.43 -2.51 0.21
N VAL A 66 1.16 -1.96 -0.76
CA VAL A 66 1.16 -2.39 -2.15
C VAL A 66 2.48 -3.09 -2.45
N ALA A 67 2.40 -4.33 -2.89
CA ALA A 67 3.56 -5.11 -3.30
C ALA A 67 3.15 -6.17 -4.33
N GLY A 68 3.90 -6.29 -5.42
CA GLY A 68 3.83 -7.42 -6.36
C GLY A 68 2.48 -7.70 -7.04
N GLY A 69 1.51 -6.80 -7.00
CA GLY A 69 0.18 -6.98 -7.61
C GLY A 69 -0.95 -6.72 -6.65
N GLU A 70 -0.61 -6.70 -5.36
CA GLU A 70 -1.55 -6.95 -4.30
C GLU A 70 -1.61 -5.78 -3.33
N TYR A 71 -2.74 -5.71 -2.63
CA TYR A 71 -3.03 -4.69 -1.65
C TYR A 71 -3.39 -5.34 -0.32
N PHE A 72 -2.66 -4.96 0.74
CA PHE A 72 -2.88 -5.44 2.10
C PHE A 72 -3.31 -4.29 3.00
N SER A 73 -4.24 -4.57 3.91
CA SER A 73 -4.58 -3.67 5.01
C SER A 73 -4.08 -4.29 6.32
N VAL A 74 -3.12 -3.63 6.98
CA VAL A 74 -2.45 -4.15 8.18
C VAL A 74 -2.41 -3.09 9.28
N ASP A 75 -2.30 -3.49 10.54
CA ASP A 75 -2.25 -2.57 11.67
C ASP A 75 -0.84 -2.05 11.93
N THR A 76 0.16 -2.89 11.66
CA THR A 76 1.57 -2.62 11.98
C THR A 76 2.47 -2.80 10.77
N ILE A 77 3.43 -1.89 10.61
CA ILE A 77 4.52 -1.99 9.63
C ILE A 77 5.85 -2.12 10.37
N GLU A 78 6.58 -3.17 10.07
CA GLU A 78 7.97 -3.36 10.48
C GLU A 78 8.84 -3.23 9.24
N ALA A 79 9.77 -2.29 9.20
CA ALA A 79 10.62 -2.08 8.02
C ALA A 79 12.09 -2.02 8.41
N ILE A 80 12.90 -2.83 7.71
CA ILE A 80 14.36 -2.87 7.89
C ILE A 80 15.05 -2.07 6.76
N THR A 81 14.38 -1.93 5.62
CA THR A 81 14.86 -1.17 4.46
C THR A 81 14.59 0.33 4.60
N PRO A 82 15.48 1.21 4.11
CA PRO A 82 15.20 2.64 4.05
C PRO A 82 14.00 2.92 3.14
N TYR A 83 13.27 3.99 3.45
CA TYR A 83 12.20 4.49 2.61
C TYR A 83 12.50 5.89 2.10
N ARG A 84 11.82 6.26 1.02
CA ARG A 84 11.69 7.65 0.58
C ARG A 84 10.23 7.99 0.37
N SER A 85 9.91 9.28 0.43
CA SER A 85 8.60 9.80 0.03
C SER A 85 8.73 10.58 -1.27
N ILE A 86 7.62 10.70 -1.98
CA ILE A 86 7.51 11.57 -3.15
C ILE A 86 6.27 12.43 -3.01
N ARG A 87 6.37 13.68 -3.47
CA ARG A 87 5.22 14.55 -3.65
C ARG A 87 4.76 14.42 -5.09
N VAL A 88 3.55 13.91 -5.28
CA VAL A 88 2.87 13.95 -6.59
C VAL A 88 1.92 15.12 -6.56
N ASN A 89 2.02 16.03 -7.53
CA ASN A 89 1.11 17.16 -7.61
C ASN A 89 -0.29 16.67 -7.95
N GLU A 90 -1.25 17.01 -7.08
CA GLU A 90 -2.66 16.78 -7.35
C GLU A 90 -3.08 17.65 -8.54
N THR A 91 -3.85 17.06 -9.44
CA THR A 91 -4.52 17.79 -10.53
C THR A 91 -5.99 17.39 -10.52
N ASN A 92 -6.86 18.15 -11.20
CA ASN A 92 -8.32 17.94 -11.18
C ASN A 92 -8.80 16.53 -11.59
N LEU A 93 -7.91 15.66 -12.08
CA LEU A 93 -8.22 14.31 -12.55
C LEU A 93 -7.37 13.21 -11.88
N ILE A 94 -6.45 13.57 -10.98
CA ILE A 94 -5.55 12.62 -10.32
C ILE A 94 -5.47 12.95 -8.84
N TYR A 95 -6.00 12.04 -8.02
CA TYR A 95 -5.93 12.06 -6.56
C TYR A 95 -5.00 10.94 -6.10
N PRO A 96 -3.68 11.10 -6.27
CA PRO A 96 -2.75 10.08 -5.83
C PRO A 96 -2.84 9.95 -4.31
N PRO A 97 -2.59 8.76 -3.74
CA PRO A 97 -2.40 8.64 -2.30
C PRO A 97 -1.23 9.54 -1.90
N ASN A 98 -1.52 10.51 -1.04
CA ASN A 98 -0.51 11.37 -0.42
C ASN A 98 0.08 10.67 0.81
N ALA A 99 1.28 11.09 1.23
CA ALA A 99 2.01 10.50 2.36
C ALA A 99 2.31 9.00 2.19
N VAL A 100 2.91 8.67 1.04
CA VAL A 100 3.43 7.32 0.75
C VAL A 100 4.88 7.17 1.21
N MET A 101 5.20 5.99 1.73
CA MET A 101 6.57 5.54 1.99
C MET A 101 6.92 4.48 0.95
N ILE A 102 7.97 4.74 0.19
CA ILE A 102 8.42 3.89 -0.91
C ILE A 102 9.69 3.17 -0.46
N HIS A 103 9.62 1.85 -0.45
CA HIS A 103 10.72 0.94 -0.18
C HIS A 103 11.17 0.29 -1.49
N PRO A 104 12.19 0.84 -2.17
CA PRO A 104 12.72 0.24 -3.39
C PRO A 104 13.50 -1.04 -3.08
N LEU A 105 13.59 -1.95 -4.06
CA LEU A 105 14.32 -3.23 -3.98
C LEU A 105 13.95 -4.04 -2.72
N SER A 106 12.65 -4.07 -2.43
CA SER A 106 12.11 -4.63 -1.20
C SER A 106 11.01 -5.63 -1.49
N ARG A 107 10.84 -6.58 -0.58
CA ARG A 107 9.71 -7.51 -0.54
C ARG A 107 8.92 -7.32 0.75
N VAL A 108 7.69 -7.84 0.77
CA VAL A 108 6.86 -7.85 1.97
C VAL A 108 6.52 -9.28 2.36
N GLU A 109 6.52 -9.54 3.67
CA GLU A 109 5.94 -10.73 4.28
C GLU A 109 4.78 -10.27 5.17
N VAL A 110 3.59 -10.81 4.94
CA VAL A 110 2.39 -10.46 5.73
C VAL A 110 1.99 -11.63 6.62
N GLU A 111 1.87 -11.37 7.91
CA GLU A 111 1.46 -12.33 8.94
C GLU A 111 0.40 -11.67 9.84
N GLY A 112 -0.86 -12.07 9.66
CA GLY A 112 -1.99 -11.45 10.36
C GLY A 112 -2.12 -9.96 9.98
N ASP A 113 -2.17 -9.09 10.99
CA ASP A 113 -2.24 -7.64 10.82
C ASP A 113 -0.85 -6.96 10.84
N VAL A 114 0.23 -7.69 10.59
CA VAL A 114 1.60 -7.16 10.52
C VAL A 114 2.19 -7.38 9.13
N ALA A 115 2.75 -6.32 8.54
CA ALA A 115 3.57 -6.41 7.34
C ALA A 115 5.04 -6.12 7.66
N ARG A 116 5.92 -7.05 7.30
CA ARG A 116 7.37 -6.92 7.42
C ARG A 116 7.99 -6.62 6.06
N ILE A 117 8.68 -5.49 5.96
CA ILE A 117 9.34 -5.02 4.73
C ILE A 117 10.83 -5.32 4.83
N LEU A 118 11.29 -6.18 3.92
CA LEU A 118 12.61 -6.77 3.92
C LEU A 118 13.35 -6.43 2.62
N PRO A 119 14.69 -6.34 2.64
CA PRO A 119 15.46 -6.21 1.41
C PRO A 119 15.27 -7.45 0.54
N LEU A 120 15.27 -7.27 -0.78
CA LEU A 120 15.42 -8.41 -1.68
C LEU A 120 16.81 -8.99 -1.51
N LEU A 121 16.86 -10.28 -1.17
CA LEU A 121 18.10 -11.04 -1.19
C LEU A 121 18.59 -11.09 -2.64
N LYS A 122 19.85 -10.67 -2.85
CA LYS A 122 20.53 -10.83 -4.14
C LYS A 122 20.80 -12.30 -4.44
#